data_AF-A0A167R6R4-F1
#
_entry.id   AF-A0A167R6R4-F1
#
_cell.length_a   1.000
_cell.length_b   1.000
_cell.length_c   1.000
_cell.angle_alpha   90.00
_cell.angle_beta   90.00
_cell.angle_gamma   90.00
#
_symmetry.space_group_name_H-M   'P 1'
#
loop_
_entity.id
_entity.type
_entity.pdbx_description
1 polymer ?
#
loop_
_entity_poly.entity_id
_entity_poly.type
_entity_poly.pdbx_seq_one_letter_code
_entity_poly.pdbx_strand_id
1 'polypeptide(L)'
;MNNTDYTILQILQGMQETLFALQKGQEELQKGQEALRDEQALLRQKIADVHKDMNGRESPGPTIVHNNLGGAIPRPVPNIKDITLVHIYRMMSHDLGVKLDKGNKAILHICTGLVCDELATLPSVQALGQYPNWSAISQEDKNWACTRHACLLGNNGIDFTRCHKNWASVAKVSQLWKNRKKRQ
;
A
#
# COMPACT_ATOMS: atom_id res chain seq x y z
N MET A 1 48.34 -49.59 -11.89
CA MET A 1 47.20 -48.82 -11.40
C MET A 1 46.02 -49.76 -11.31
N ASN A 2 45.53 -50.01 -10.10
CA ASN A 2 44.49 -51.00 -9.83
C ASN A 2 43.12 -50.35 -10.07
N ASN A 3 42.08 -51.17 -10.28
CA ASN A 3 40.73 -50.69 -10.59
C ASN A 3 40.19 -49.70 -9.52
N THR A 4 40.61 -49.88 -8.27
CA THR A 4 40.31 -48.98 -7.15
C THR A 4 40.93 -47.59 -7.33
N ASP A 5 42.19 -47.49 -7.77
CA ASP A 5 42.87 -46.21 -7.98
C ASP A 5 42.22 -45.42 -9.11
N TYR A 6 41.80 -46.12 -10.17
CA TYR A 6 41.09 -45.51 -11.30
C TYR A 6 39.73 -44.94 -10.88
N THR A 7 38.99 -45.69 -10.05
CA THR A 7 37.70 -45.24 -9.50
C THR A 7 37.87 -44.01 -8.60
N ILE A 8 38.91 -43.99 -7.76
CA ILE A 8 39.23 -42.84 -6.90
C ILE A 8 39.57 -41.61 -7.74
N LEU A 9 40.38 -41.76 -8.80
CA LEU A 9 40.73 -40.66 -9.70
C LEU A 9 39.50 -40.07 -10.42
N GLN A 10 38.57 -40.92 -10.89
CA GLN A 10 37.32 -40.46 -11.51
C GLN A 10 36.44 -39.67 -10.54
N ILE A 11 36.32 -40.12 -9.29
CA ILE A 11 35.54 -39.40 -8.26
C ILE A 11 36.17 -38.03 -7.98
N LEU A 12 37.49 -37.97 -7.80
CA LEU A 12 38.19 -36.71 -7.55
C LEU A 12 38.03 -35.72 -8.71
N GLN A 13 38.10 -36.21 -9.94
CA GLN A 13 37.90 -35.38 -11.13
C GLN A 13 36.47 -34.86 -11.23
N GLY A 14 35.47 -35.71 -10.99
CA GLY A 14 34.06 -35.28 -10.96
C GLY A 14 33.76 -34.28 -9.85
N MET A 15 34.39 -34.43 -8.68
CA MET A 15 34.31 -33.44 -7.60
C MET A 15 34.92 -32.10 -8.00
N GLN A 16 36.08 -32.12 -8.66
CA GLN A 16 36.75 -30.90 -9.13
C GLN A 16 35.91 -30.15 -10.16
N GLU A 17 35.31 -30.85 -11.12
CA GLU A 17 34.42 -30.26 -12.13
C GLU A 17 33.16 -29.65 -11.49
N THR A 18 32.58 -30.35 -10.51
CA THR A 18 31.40 -29.87 -9.77
C THR A 18 31.72 -28.62 -8.94
N LEU A 19 32.87 -28.60 -8.25
CA LEU A 19 33.32 -27.44 -7.47
C LEU A 19 33.57 -26.24 -8.36
N PHE A 20 34.16 -26.44 -9.54
CA PHE A 20 34.39 -25.37 -10.50
C PHE A 20 33.08 -24.78 -11.04
N ALA A 21 32.10 -25.64 -11.37
CA ALA A 21 30.77 -25.20 -11.80
C ALA A 21 30.03 -24.41 -10.70
N LEU A 22 30.12 -24.87 -9.45
CA LEU A 22 29.53 -24.16 -8.30
C LEU A 22 30.17 -22.79 -8.09
N GLN A 23 31.49 -22.69 -8.17
CA GLN A 23 32.20 -21.41 -8.05
C GLN A 23 31.75 -20.42 -9.12
N LYS A 24 31.63 -20.87 -10.38
CA LYS A 24 31.17 -20.02 -11.48
C LYS A 24 29.72 -19.54 -11.25
N GLY A 25 28.84 -20.44 -10.82
CA GLY A 25 27.45 -20.08 -10.49
C GLY A 25 27.37 -19.07 -9.34
N GLN A 26 28.26 -19.18 -8.34
CA GLN A 26 28.33 -18.23 -7.24
C GLN A 26 28.77 -16.83 -7.70
N GLU A 27 29.76 -16.74 -8.59
CA GLU A 27 30.20 -15.47 -9.17
C GLU A 27 29.09 -14.78 -9.98
N GLU A 28 28.34 -15.54 -10.78
CA GLU A 28 27.20 -15.01 -11.55
C GLU A 28 26.08 -14.51 -10.63
N LEU A 29 25.80 -15.24 -9.54
CA LEU A 29 24.79 -14.86 -8.57
C LEU A 29 25.20 -13.61 -7.78
N GLN A 30 26.50 -13.48 -7.47
CA GLN A 30 27.04 -12.28 -6.82
C GLN A 30 26.92 -11.04 -7.71
N LYS A 31 27.24 -11.17 -9.01
CA LYS A 31 27.03 -10.10 -10.00
C LYS A 31 25.55 -9.72 -10.12
N GLY A 32 24.65 -10.69 -10.14
CA GLY A 32 23.21 -10.44 -10.16
C GLY A 32 22.72 -9.70 -8.92
N GLN A 33 23.24 -10.03 -7.73
CA GLN A 33 22.92 -9.30 -6.50
C GLN A 33 23.43 -7.86 -6.51
N GLU A 34 24.62 -7.62 -7.07
CA GLU A 34 25.19 -6.27 -7.19
C GLU A 34 24.35 -5.42 -8.14
N ALA A 35 23.98 -5.95 -9.31
CA ALA A 35 23.10 -5.27 -10.25
C ALA A 35 21.73 -4.92 -9.62
N LEU A 36 21.13 -5.84 -8.85
CA LEU A 36 19.88 -5.56 -8.14
C LEU A 36 20.03 -4.48 -7.05
N ARG A 37 21.18 -4.43 -6.36
CA ARG A 37 21.47 -3.35 -5.41
C ARG A 37 21.59 -2.01 -6.11
N ASP A 38 22.25 -1.95 -7.26
CA ASP A 38 22.40 -0.74 -8.06
C ASP A 38 21.05 -0.25 -8.61
N GLU A 39 20.23 -1.16 -9.14
CA GLU A 39 18.87 -0.84 -9.56
C GLU A 39 18.02 -0.30 -8.41
N GLN A 40 18.11 -0.91 -7.23
CA GLN A 40 17.40 -0.44 -6.03
C GLN A 40 17.88 0.95 -5.60
N ALA A 41 19.19 1.22 -5.67
CA ALA A 41 19.76 2.53 -5.37
C ALA A 41 19.26 3.59 -6.36
N LEU A 42 19.25 3.27 -7.66
CA LEU A 42 18.73 4.14 -8.71
C LEU A 42 17.24 4.46 -8.51
N LEU A 43 16.43 3.45 -8.15
CA LEU A 43 15.01 3.64 -7.85
C LEU A 43 14.80 4.54 -6.63
N ARG A 44 15.59 4.35 -5.56
CA ARG A 44 15.54 5.22 -4.38
C ARG A 44 15.90 6.65 -4.73
N GLN A 45 16.91 6.85 -5.57
CA GLN A 45 17.30 8.18 -6.04
C GLN A 45 16.18 8.83 -6.86
N LYS A 46 15.60 8.11 -7.84
CA LYS A 46 14.46 8.62 -8.62
C LYS A 46 13.27 9.01 -7.75
N ILE A 47 12.95 8.21 -6.73
CA ILE A 47 11.88 8.53 -5.77
C ILE A 47 12.23 9.81 -4.99
N ALA A 48 13.47 9.97 -4.56
CA ALA A 48 13.92 11.18 -3.87
C ALA A 48 13.85 12.42 -4.79
N ASP A 49 14.22 12.28 -6.06
CA ASP A 49 14.17 13.38 -7.04
C ASP A 49 12.71 13.76 -7.36
N VAL A 50 11.81 12.79 -7.53
CA VAL A 50 10.37 13.07 -7.70
C VAL A 50 9.79 13.78 -6.48
N HIS A 51 10.15 13.36 -5.26
CA HIS A 51 9.72 14.07 -4.05
C HIS A 51 10.27 15.50 -4.00
N LYS A 52 11.51 15.73 -4.46
CA LYS A 52 12.08 17.08 -4.56
C LYS A 52 11.40 17.91 -5.63
N ASP A 53 11.04 17.34 -6.78
CA ASP A 53 10.30 18.05 -7.83
C ASP A 53 8.88 18.41 -7.37
N MET A 54 8.23 17.52 -6.61
CA MET A 54 6.93 17.82 -5.98
C MET A 54 7.02 18.93 -4.92
N ASN A 55 8.14 19.02 -4.20
CA ASN A 55 8.37 20.04 -3.17
C ASN A 55 8.98 21.35 -3.73
N GLY A 56 9.74 21.28 -4.83
CA GLY A 56 10.40 22.40 -5.51
C GLY A 56 9.54 23.05 -6.58
N ARG A 57 8.49 22.38 -7.02
CA ARG A 57 7.34 23.01 -7.67
C ARG A 57 6.53 23.70 -6.57
N GLU A 58 7.06 24.81 -6.06
CA GLU A 58 6.21 25.90 -5.62
C GLU A 58 5.29 26.18 -6.82
N SER A 59 4.06 25.67 -6.73
CA SER A 59 2.95 26.27 -7.45
C SER A 59 3.16 27.77 -7.38
N PRO A 60 3.08 28.55 -8.48
CA PRO A 60 3.02 29.99 -8.33
C PRO A 60 1.92 30.23 -7.31
N GLY A 61 2.33 30.71 -6.14
CA GLY A 61 1.41 30.90 -5.03
C GLY A 61 0.28 31.74 -5.59
N PRO A 62 -1.00 31.46 -5.25
CA PRO A 62 -2.01 32.46 -5.47
C PRO A 62 -1.47 33.72 -4.81
N THR A 63 -1.28 34.77 -5.60
CA THR A 63 -0.78 36.06 -5.16
C THR A 63 -1.39 36.34 -3.79
N ILE A 64 -0.53 36.37 -2.75
CA ILE A 64 -0.95 36.71 -1.39
C ILE A 64 -1.36 38.18 -1.46
N VAL A 65 -2.63 38.40 -1.76
CA VAL A 65 -3.35 39.56 -1.24
C VAL A 65 -3.41 39.27 0.25
N HIS A 66 -2.56 39.97 1.00
CA HIS A 66 -2.55 39.98 2.45
C HIS A 66 -3.95 40.22 2.98
N ASN A 67 -4.64 39.16 3.38
CA ASN A 67 -5.83 39.24 4.21
C ASN A 67 -5.53 38.50 5.51
N ASN A 68 -4.99 39.27 6.45
CA ASN A 68 -5.15 39.19 7.90
C ASN A 68 -4.95 37.83 8.56
N LEU A 69 -3.88 37.78 9.37
CA LEU A 69 -3.71 36.92 10.53
C LEU A 69 -5.01 36.83 11.35
N GLY A 70 -5.77 35.77 11.08
CA GLY A 70 -7.06 35.45 11.71
C GLY A 70 -7.74 34.24 11.06
N GLY A 71 -6.96 33.36 10.41
CA GLY A 71 -7.49 32.24 9.64
C GLY A 71 -8.24 31.26 10.52
N ALA A 72 -9.55 31.15 10.30
CA ALA A 72 -10.42 30.22 11.00
C ALA A 72 -9.83 28.81 10.96
N ILE A 73 -9.83 28.13 12.11
CA ILE A 73 -9.58 26.69 12.24
C ILE A 73 -10.30 25.99 11.09
N PRO A 74 -9.63 25.10 10.32
CA PRO A 74 -10.27 24.36 9.26
C PRO A 74 -11.58 23.78 9.80
N ARG A 75 -12.71 24.24 9.26
CA ARG A 75 -14.00 23.76 9.75
C ARG A 75 -14.03 22.27 9.46
N PRO A 76 -14.30 21.40 10.44
CA PRO A 76 -14.45 19.98 10.16
C PRO A 76 -15.51 19.85 9.08
N VAL A 77 -15.17 19.18 7.97
CA VAL A 77 -16.13 18.84 6.93
C VAL A 77 -17.13 17.90 7.58
N PRO A 78 -18.35 18.38 7.93
CA PRO A 78 -19.33 17.53 8.57
C PRO A 78 -19.68 16.40 7.60
N ASN A 79 -19.95 15.20 8.11
CA ASN A 79 -20.41 14.02 7.37
C ASN A 79 -19.39 13.15 6.60
N ILE A 80 -18.14 13.57 6.40
CA ILE A 80 -17.20 12.79 5.55
C ILE A 80 -17.00 11.37 6.09
N LYS A 81 -16.99 11.23 7.42
CA LYS A 81 -16.94 9.96 8.13
C LYS A 81 -18.17 9.10 7.86
N ASP A 82 -19.37 9.67 7.94
CA ASP A 82 -20.62 8.94 7.75
C ASP A 82 -20.75 8.43 6.32
N ILE A 83 -20.42 9.27 5.34
CA ILE A 83 -20.44 8.88 3.92
C ILE A 83 -19.42 7.78 3.65
N THR A 84 -18.21 7.91 4.19
CA THR A 84 -17.16 6.91 4.04
C THR A 84 -17.57 5.58 4.68
N LEU A 85 -18.15 5.61 5.89
CA LEU A 85 -18.66 4.41 6.57
C LEU A 85 -19.79 3.75 5.78
N VAL A 86 -20.77 4.52 5.30
CA VAL A 86 -21.86 3.99 4.46
C VAL A 86 -21.30 3.30 3.23
N HIS A 87 -20.31 3.92 2.58
CA HIS A 87 -19.68 3.34 1.40
C HIS A 87 -18.92 2.05 1.72
N ILE A 88 -18.11 2.03 2.78
CA ILE A 88 -17.38 0.83 3.20
C ILE A 88 -18.33 -0.31 3.58
N TYR A 89 -19.38 -0.02 4.36
CA TYR A 89 -20.35 -1.04 4.75
C TYR A 89 -21.11 -1.60 3.55
N ARG A 90 -21.51 -0.74 2.60
CA ARG A 90 -22.12 -1.18 1.34
C ARG A 90 -21.17 -2.08 0.56
N MET A 91 -19.91 -1.66 0.39
CA MET A 91 -18.89 -2.47 -0.28
C MET A 91 -18.69 -3.81 0.44
N MET A 92 -18.50 -3.83 1.76
CA MET A 92 -18.26 -5.08 2.48
C MET A 92 -19.46 -6.03 2.41
N SER A 93 -20.68 -5.52 2.55
CA SER A 93 -21.89 -6.35 2.60
C SER A 93 -22.41 -6.76 1.23
N HIS A 94 -22.63 -5.80 0.33
CA HIS A 94 -23.24 -5.99 -0.98
C HIS A 94 -22.24 -6.54 -1.98
N ASP A 95 -21.09 -5.89 -2.05
CA ASP A 95 -20.11 -6.17 -3.07
C ASP A 95 -19.29 -7.42 -2.69
N LEU A 96 -18.79 -7.45 -1.45
CA LEU A 96 -17.90 -8.53 -1.02
C LEU A 96 -18.63 -9.68 -0.31
N GLY A 97 -19.91 -9.54 0.05
CA GLY A 97 -20.63 -10.55 0.82
C GLY A 97 -19.98 -10.87 2.17
N VAL A 98 -19.18 -9.96 2.71
CA VAL A 98 -18.46 -10.09 3.99
C VAL A 98 -19.35 -9.57 5.10
N LYS A 99 -19.77 -10.46 5.98
CA LYS A 99 -20.45 -10.10 7.22
C LYS A 99 -19.41 -9.79 8.29
N LEU A 100 -19.28 -8.51 8.63
CA LEU A 100 -18.46 -8.08 9.76
C LEU A 100 -19.12 -8.48 11.09
N ASP A 101 -18.35 -9.10 11.98
CA ASP A 101 -18.72 -9.26 13.39
C ASP A 101 -18.63 -7.93 14.16
N LYS A 102 -19.09 -7.95 15.41
CA LYS A 102 -19.14 -6.74 16.27
C LYS A 102 -17.75 -6.14 16.53
N GLY A 103 -16.72 -6.97 16.70
CA GLY A 103 -15.36 -6.52 16.98
C GLY A 103 -14.74 -5.84 15.76
N ASN A 104 -14.83 -6.48 14.60
CA ASN A 104 -14.35 -5.93 13.34
C ASN A 104 -15.09 -4.65 12.92
N LYS A 105 -16.39 -4.53 13.23
CA LYS A 105 -17.14 -3.27 13.06
C LYS A 105 -16.60 -2.14 13.92
N ALA A 106 -16.26 -2.42 15.18
CA ALA A 106 -15.72 -1.41 16.09
C ALA A 106 -14.33 -0.94 15.64
N ILE A 107 -13.45 -1.86 15.26
CA ILE A 107 -12.11 -1.55 14.71
C ILE A 107 -12.25 -0.70 13.44
N LEU A 108 -13.12 -1.13 12.51
CA LEU A 108 -13.38 -0.38 11.29
C LEU A 108 -13.86 1.04 11.59
N HIS A 109 -14.81 1.21 12.50
CA HIS A 109 -15.34 2.52 12.85
C HIS A 109 -14.27 3.47 13.43
N ILE A 110 -13.37 2.95 14.26
CA ILE A 110 -12.25 3.72 14.81
C ILE A 110 -11.27 4.10 13.69
N CYS A 111 -10.83 3.14 12.89
CA CYS A 111 -9.91 3.38 11.78
C CYS A 111 -10.48 4.40 10.78
N THR A 112 -11.76 4.26 10.42
CA THR A 112 -12.43 5.20 9.51
C THR A 112 -12.54 6.60 10.12
N GLY A 113 -12.75 6.72 11.43
CA GLY A 113 -12.67 8.02 12.11
C GLY A 113 -11.33 8.70 11.87
N LEU A 114 -10.23 8.01 12.20
CA LEU A 114 -8.87 8.53 12.03
C LEU A 114 -8.56 8.93 10.59
N VAL A 115 -8.90 8.07 9.62
CA VAL A 115 -8.66 8.39 8.20
C VAL A 115 -9.50 9.58 7.76
N CYS A 116 -10.74 9.69 8.22
CA CYS A 116 -11.63 10.78 7.84
C CYS A 116 -11.21 12.12 8.47
N ASP A 117 -10.68 12.09 9.69
CA ASP A 117 -10.11 13.28 10.34
C ASP A 117 -8.90 13.79 9.54
N GLU A 118 -8.00 12.90 9.12
CA GLU A 118 -6.89 13.25 8.24
C GLU A 118 -7.39 13.72 6.85
N LEU A 119 -8.36 13.02 6.25
CA LEU A 119 -8.95 13.37 4.95
C LEU A 119 -9.60 14.76 4.95
N ALA A 120 -10.25 15.15 6.05
CA ALA A 120 -10.88 16.46 6.21
C ALA A 120 -9.87 17.61 6.26
N THR A 121 -8.59 17.33 6.48
CA THR A 121 -7.53 18.35 6.41
C THR A 121 -7.09 18.66 4.99
N LEU A 122 -7.43 17.83 4.01
CA LEU A 122 -7.01 18.02 2.63
C LEU A 122 -7.74 19.23 1.99
N PRO A 123 -7.02 20.15 1.32
CA PRO A 123 -7.65 21.30 0.67
C PRO A 123 -8.73 20.93 -0.36
N SER A 124 -8.52 19.83 -1.09
CA SER A 124 -9.48 19.26 -2.05
C SER A 124 -10.80 18.88 -1.40
N VAL A 125 -10.75 18.33 -0.18
CA VAL A 125 -11.92 17.88 0.59
C VAL A 125 -12.60 19.07 1.27
N GLN A 126 -11.84 20.04 1.78
CA GLN A 126 -12.39 21.28 2.36
C GLN A 126 -13.16 22.09 1.32
N ALA A 127 -12.70 22.10 0.07
CA ALA A 127 -13.37 22.78 -1.03
C ALA A 127 -14.76 22.20 -1.35
N LEU A 128 -15.08 20.98 -0.89
CA LEU A 128 -16.39 20.36 -1.12
C LEU A 128 -17.50 20.94 -0.22
N GLY A 129 -17.15 21.72 0.80
CA GLY A 129 -18.12 22.34 1.71
C GLY A 129 -18.72 21.36 2.72
N GLN A 130 -19.91 21.69 3.25
CA GLN A 130 -20.45 21.02 4.44
C GLN A 130 -21.08 19.64 4.21
N TYR A 131 -21.38 19.25 2.97
CA TYR A 131 -22.06 17.99 2.66
C TYR A 131 -21.59 17.42 1.32
N PRO A 132 -20.30 17.05 1.20
CA PRO A 132 -19.83 16.35 0.01
C PRO A 132 -20.68 15.10 -0.21
N ASN A 133 -20.87 14.69 -1.46
CA ASN A 133 -21.32 13.32 -1.75
C ASN A 133 -20.09 12.45 -2.02
N TRP A 134 -20.22 11.12 -1.90
CA TRP A 134 -19.08 10.23 -2.17
C TRP A 134 -18.51 10.41 -3.58
N SER A 135 -19.36 10.70 -4.58
CA SER A 135 -18.91 10.94 -5.97
C SER A 135 -18.08 12.21 -6.13
N ALA A 136 -18.25 13.22 -5.28
CA ALA A 136 -17.58 14.52 -5.35
C ALA A 136 -16.18 14.49 -4.77
N ILE A 137 -15.88 13.53 -3.90
CA ILE A 137 -14.50 13.27 -3.45
C ILE A 137 -13.70 12.81 -4.66
N SER A 138 -12.54 13.43 -4.90
CA SER A 138 -11.68 13.10 -6.04
C SER A 138 -11.23 11.63 -5.98
N GLN A 139 -10.91 11.04 -7.13
CA GLN A 139 -10.40 9.67 -7.14
C GLN A 139 -9.04 9.56 -6.43
N GLU A 140 -8.24 10.62 -6.45
CA GLU A 140 -6.97 10.71 -5.74
C GLU A 140 -7.18 10.66 -4.22
N ASP A 141 -8.08 11.48 -3.68
CA ASP A 141 -8.42 11.49 -2.26
C ASP A 141 -9.02 10.15 -1.80
N LYS A 142 -9.84 9.51 -2.64
CA LYS A 142 -10.38 8.16 -2.38
C LYS A 142 -9.28 7.10 -2.33
N ASN A 143 -8.29 7.18 -3.23
CA ASN A 143 -7.16 6.26 -3.29
C ASN A 143 -6.25 6.45 -2.06
N TRP A 144 -6.02 7.70 -1.67
CA TRP A 144 -5.30 8.05 -0.46
C TRP A 144 -5.99 7.47 0.78
N ALA A 145 -7.30 7.71 0.93
CA ALA A 145 -8.09 7.17 2.02
C ALA A 145 -8.08 5.63 2.04
N CYS A 146 -8.10 4.98 0.86
CA CYS A 146 -8.01 3.52 0.74
C CYS A 146 -6.69 2.99 1.29
N THR A 147 -5.58 3.59 0.86
CA THR A 147 -4.22 3.21 1.26
C THR A 147 -4.07 3.34 2.78
N ARG A 148 -4.58 4.45 3.33
CA ARG A 148 -4.53 4.70 4.77
C ARG A 148 -5.38 3.69 5.57
N HIS A 149 -6.59 3.38 5.11
CA HIS A 149 -7.41 2.32 5.70
C HIS A 149 -6.70 0.97 5.65
N ALA A 150 -6.08 0.62 4.51
CA ALA A 150 -5.39 -0.65 4.36
C ALA A 150 -4.22 -0.81 5.35
N CYS A 151 -3.47 0.25 5.58
CA CYS A 151 -2.39 0.28 6.57
C CYS A 151 -2.92 0.12 8.00
N LEU A 152 -3.91 0.93 8.40
CA LEU A 152 -4.45 0.91 9.77
C LEU A 152 -5.15 -0.41 10.10
N LEU A 153 -5.92 -0.96 9.17
CA LEU A 153 -6.58 -2.26 9.34
C LEU A 153 -5.57 -3.41 9.35
N GLY A 154 -4.53 -3.35 8.51
CA GLY A 154 -3.43 -4.31 8.52
C GLY A 154 -2.75 -4.42 9.88
N ASN A 155 -2.51 -3.28 10.55
CA ASN A 155 -1.96 -3.24 11.91
C ASN A 155 -2.88 -3.90 12.95
N ASN A 156 -4.18 -3.96 12.69
CA ASN A 156 -5.17 -4.65 13.53
C ASN A 156 -5.43 -6.10 13.07
N GLY A 157 -4.55 -6.66 12.23
CA GLY A 157 -4.66 -8.02 11.71
C GLY A 157 -5.80 -8.20 10.71
N ILE A 158 -6.32 -7.14 10.13
CA ILE A 158 -7.41 -7.14 9.14
C ILE A 158 -6.79 -6.87 7.75
N ASP A 159 -6.77 -7.88 6.87
CA ASP A 159 -6.26 -7.69 5.50
C ASP A 159 -7.27 -6.92 4.65
N PHE A 160 -6.92 -5.66 4.38
CA PHE A 160 -7.68 -4.72 3.54
C PHE A 160 -6.86 -4.27 2.32
N THR A 161 -5.69 -4.86 2.08
CA THR A 161 -4.75 -4.49 0.99
C THR A 161 -5.29 -4.77 -0.41
N ARG A 162 -6.32 -5.59 -0.55
CA ARG A 162 -6.94 -5.91 -1.85
C ARG A 162 -8.07 -4.96 -2.26
N CYS A 163 -8.54 -4.06 -1.38
CA CYS A 163 -9.39 -2.91 -1.76
C CYS A 163 -8.60 -1.80 -2.48
N HIS A 164 -7.27 -1.82 -2.33
CA HIS A 164 -6.31 -0.76 -2.69
C HIS A 164 -6.30 -0.33 -4.16
N LYS A 165 -6.89 -1.10 -5.08
CA LYS A 165 -6.86 -0.79 -6.51
C LYS A 165 -8.20 -0.44 -7.11
N ASN A 166 -9.28 -0.64 -6.38
CA ASN A 166 -10.61 -0.51 -6.95
C ASN A 166 -11.64 -0.59 -5.83
N TRP A 167 -11.98 0.56 -5.23
CA TRP A 167 -13.29 0.74 -4.59
C TRP A 167 -14.45 0.35 -5.54
N ALA A 168 -14.17 0.19 -6.85
CA ALA A 168 -15.08 -0.24 -7.90
C ALA A 168 -15.02 -1.73 -8.31
N SER A 169 -14.07 -2.56 -7.85
CA SER A 169 -13.89 -3.94 -8.37
C SER A 169 -13.89 -4.99 -7.27
N VAL A 170 -15.05 -5.63 -7.24
CA VAL A 170 -15.72 -6.23 -6.10
C VAL A 170 -15.48 -7.74 -6.00
N ALA A 171 -15.09 -8.40 -7.08
CA ALA A 171 -15.25 -9.86 -7.18
C ALA A 171 -14.20 -10.71 -6.43
N LYS A 172 -13.04 -10.18 -6.02
CA LYS A 172 -11.90 -11.01 -5.52
C LYS A 172 -11.62 -10.95 -4.01
N VAL A 173 -12.25 -10.05 -3.26
CA VAL A 173 -11.99 -9.89 -1.80
C VAL A 173 -12.87 -10.82 -0.94
N SER A 174 -14.08 -11.14 -1.41
CA SER A 174 -15.03 -12.08 -0.76
C SER A 174 -14.43 -13.46 -0.46
N GLN A 175 -13.62 -14.00 -1.37
CA GLN A 175 -13.10 -15.36 -1.28
C GLN A 175 -12.09 -15.57 -0.13
N LEU A 176 -11.37 -14.52 0.31
CA LEU A 176 -10.36 -14.67 1.35
C LEU A 176 -10.92 -14.55 2.78
N TRP A 177 -11.96 -13.75 2.98
CA TRP A 177 -12.62 -13.65 4.29
C TRP A 177 -13.39 -14.93 4.65
N LYS A 178 -13.93 -15.63 3.64
CA LYS A 178 -14.46 -17.00 3.81
C LYS A 178 -13.40 -17.97 4.34
N ASN A 179 -12.13 -17.80 3.96
CA ASN A 179 -11.06 -18.69 4.43
C ASN A 179 -10.64 -18.43 5.88
N ARG A 180 -10.85 -17.22 6.42
CA ARG A 180 -10.60 -16.93 7.84
C ARG A 180 -11.67 -17.55 8.74
N LYS A 181 -12.94 -17.53 8.32
CA LYS A 181 -14.06 -18.13 9.05
C LYS A 181 -14.02 -19.67 9.09
N LYS A 182 -13.23 -20.31 8.22
CA LYS A 182 -12.97 -21.75 8.24
C LYS A 182 -11.79 -22.17 9.14
N ARG A 183 -11.03 -21.20 9.65
CA ARG A 183 -9.83 -21.44 10.48
C ARG A 183 -10.02 -21.06 11.95
N GLN A 184 -11.24 -20.67 12.33
CA GLN A 184 -11.74 -20.61 13.71
C GLN A 184 -12.78 -21.71 13.89
#